data_AF-A0A5P9J7W1-F1
#
_entry.id   AF-A0A5P9J7W1-F1
#
_cell.length_a   1.000
_cell.length_b   1.000
_cell.length_c   1.000
_cell.angle_alpha   90.00
_cell.angle_beta   90.00
_cell.angle_gamma   90.00
#
_symmetry.space_group_name_H-M   'P 1'
#
loop_
_entity.id
_entity.type
_entity.pdbx_description
1 polymer ?
#
loop_
_entity_poly.entity_id
_entity_poly.type
_entity_poly.pdbx_seq_one_letter_code
_entity_poly.pdbx_strand_id
1 'polypeptide(L)' 'MNSGDLITGFVFLAALLVVPFWKLLPSHGISKYYAFIAILPVGAVLLLWVLAFRDAFSDRA' A
#
# COMPACT_ATOMS: atom_id res chain seq x y z
N MET A 1 -18.73 -15.95 -16.65
CA MET A 1 -18.11 -14.72 -16.10
C MET A 1 -18.19 -13.67 -17.19
N ASN A 2 -18.99 -12.62 -17.00
CA ASN A 2 -18.99 -11.49 -17.93
C ASN A 2 -17.69 -10.71 -17.74
N SER A 3 -17.13 -10.12 -18.80
CA SER A 3 -15.89 -9.33 -18.71
C SER A 3 -15.99 -8.17 -17.70
N GLY A 4 -17.21 -7.70 -17.41
CA GLY A 4 -17.48 -6.72 -16.36
C GLY A 4 -17.16 -7.21 -14.94
N ASP A 5 -17.44 -8.48 -14.61
CA ASP A 5 -17.16 -9.03 -13.27
C ASP A 5 -15.67 -9.07 -12.97
N LEU A 6 -14.84 -9.35 -13.98
CA LEU A 6 -13.40 -9.44 -13.83
C LEU A 6 -12.78 -8.05 -13.58
N ILE A 7 -13.25 -7.02 -14.28
CA ILE A 7 -12.78 -5.65 -14.12
C ILE A 7 -13.19 -5.10 -12.75
N THR A 8 -14.45 -5.28 -12.36
CA THR A 8 -14.95 -4.84 -11.05
C THR A 8 -14.20 -5.55 -9.91
N GLY A 9 -13.97 -6.86 -10.03
CA GLY A 9 -13.18 -7.62 -9.06
C GLY A 9 -11.74 -7.14 -8.93
N PHE A 10 -11.07 -6.84 -10.06
CA PHE A 10 -9.70 -6.32 -10.05
C PHE A 10 -9.61 -4.94 -9.40
N VAL A 11 -10.51 -4.03 -9.73
CA VAL A 11 -10.57 -2.68 -9.12
C VAL A 11 -10.83 -2.77 -7.63
N PHE A 12 -11.72 -3.67 -7.20
CA PHE A 12 -12.01 -3.88 -5.79
C PHE A 12 -10.77 -4.38 -5.02
N LEU A 13 -10.07 -5.39 -5.55
CA LEU A 13 -8.83 -5.90 -4.95
C LEU A 13 -7.72 -4.83 -4.90
N ALA A 14 -7.53 -4.09 -6.00
CA ALA A 14 -6.56 -3.00 -6.05
C ALA A 14 -6.88 -1.92 -5.02
N ALA A 15 -8.15 -1.55 -4.86
CA ALA A 15 -8.57 -0.59 -3.83
C ALA A 15 -8.29 -1.13 -2.42
N LEU A 16 -8.62 -2.40 -2.16
CA LEU A 16 -8.39 -3.04 -0.87
C LEU A 16 -6.89 -3.03 -0.47
N LEU A 17 -5.98 -3.10 -1.45
CA LEU A 17 -4.55 -3.02 -1.23
C LEU A 17 -4.04 -1.57 -1.16
N VAL A 18 -4.44 -0.68 -2.07
CA VAL A 18 -3.85 0.68 -2.16
C VAL A 18 -4.40 1.61 -1.07
N VAL A 19 -5.69 1.54 -0.75
CA VAL A 19 -6.36 2.43 0.22
C VAL A 19 -5.75 2.37 1.63
N PRO A 20 -5.46 1.20 2.23
CA PRO A 20 -4.82 1.17 3.55
C PRO A 20 -3.43 1.84 3.54
N PHE A 21 -2.64 1.68 2.47
CA PHE A 21 -1.33 2.33 2.35
C PHE A 21 -1.44 3.84 2.17
N TRP A 22 -2.51 4.34 1.53
CA TRP A 22 -2.77 5.79 1.51
C TRP A 22 -2.96 6.40 2.89
N LYS A 23 -3.44 5.63 3.87
CA LYS A 23 -3.57 6.08 5.25
C LYS A 23 -2.28 5.86 6.06
N LEU A 24 -1.61 4.73 5.85
CA LEU A 24 -0.39 4.34 6.60
C LEU A 24 0.86 5.13 6.21
N LEU A 25 1.06 5.42 4.92
CA LEU A 25 2.29 6.09 4.45
C LEU A 25 2.38 7.54 4.97
N PRO A 26 1.33 8.38 4.89
CA PRO A 26 1.39 9.76 5.37
C PRO A 26 1.55 9.86 6.89
N SER A 27 0.98 8.93 7.66
CA SER A 27 1.07 8.97 9.12
C SER A 27 2.51 8.81 9.62
N HIS A 28 3.38 8.18 8.83
CA HIS A 28 4.79 8.05 9.17
C HIS A 28 5.63 9.15 8.50
N GLY A 29 5.06 9.98 7.61
CA GLY A 29 5.78 11.00 6.83
C GLY A 29 6.34 10.52 5.48
N ILE A 30 5.73 9.51 4.84
CA ILE A 30 5.98 9.14 3.43
C ILE A 30 4.85 9.75 2.56
N SER A 31 5.17 10.18 1.35
CA SER A 31 4.18 10.71 0.41
C SER A 31 3.09 9.68 0.05
N LYS A 32 1.82 10.09 0.05
CA LYS A 32 0.67 9.23 -0.29
C LYS A 32 0.77 8.59 -1.68
N TYR A 33 1.46 9.23 -2.62
CA TYR A 33 1.54 8.73 -4.00
C TYR A 33 2.31 7.39 -4.10
N TYR A 34 3.16 7.06 -3.12
CA TYR A 34 3.84 5.76 -3.11
C TYR A 34 2.90 4.57 -2.87
N ALA A 35 1.66 4.80 -2.39
CA ALA A 35 0.69 3.72 -2.20
C ALA A 35 0.32 2.99 -3.49
N PHE A 36 0.48 3.60 -4.67
CA PHE A 36 0.23 2.94 -5.95
C PHE A 36 1.16 1.73 -6.18
N ILE A 37 2.36 1.74 -5.58
CA ILE A 37 3.30 0.61 -5.66
C ILE A 37 2.72 -0.64 -4.96
N ALA A 38 1.82 -0.46 -3.99
CA ALA A 38 1.14 -1.55 -3.29
C ALA A 38 0.14 -2.32 -4.16
N ILE A 39 -0.17 -1.84 -5.38
CA ILE A 39 -0.98 -2.60 -6.34
C ILE A 39 -0.29 -3.92 -6.73
N LEU A 40 1.04 -3.94 -6.69
CA LEU A 40 1.84 -5.14 -6.82
C LEU A 40 2.04 -5.74 -5.43
N PRO A 41 1.70 -7.03 -5.20
CA PRO A 41 1.87 -7.66 -3.89
C PRO A 41 3.29 -7.51 -3.32
N VAL A 42 4.32 -7.61 -4.17
CA VAL A 42 5.72 -7.41 -3.79
C VAL A 42 5.98 -5.95 -3.37
N GLY A 43 5.39 -4.99 -4.07
CA GLY A 43 5.48 -3.57 -3.73
C GLY A 43 4.88 -3.25 -2.37
N ALA A 44 3.77 -3.90 -2.02
CA ALA A 44 3.17 -3.80 -0.69
C ALA A 44 4.14 -4.29 0.40
N VAL A 45 4.78 -5.45 0.20
CA VAL A 45 5.77 -5.99 1.15
C VAL A 45 6.97 -5.04 1.32
N LEU A 46 7.49 -4.47 0.23
CA LEU A 46 8.58 -3.49 0.30
C LEU A 46 8.18 -2.22 1.05
N LEU A 47 6.97 -1.71 0.83
CA LEU A 47 6.48 -0.54 1.56
C LEU A 47 6.32 -0.82 3.06
N LEU A 48 5.85 -2.02 3.42
CA LEU A 48 5.79 -2.45 4.82
C LEU A 48 7.19 -2.57 5.43
N TRP A 49 8.16 -3.10 4.68
CA TRP A 49 9.56 -3.13 5.11
C TRP A 49 10.07 -1.71 5.37
N VAL A 50 9.89 -0.77 4.44
CA VAL A 50 10.30 0.63 4.63
C VAL A 50 9.65 1.26 5.87
N LEU A 51 8.35 1.01 6.09
CA LEU A 51 7.64 1.49 7.28
C LEU A 51 8.23 0.90 8.57
N ALA A 52 8.43 -0.42 8.63
CA ALA A 52 8.94 -1.12 9.81
C ALA A 52 10.36 -0.65 10.20
N PHE A 53 11.24 -0.46 9.21
CA PHE A 53 12.59 0.02 9.49
C PHE A 53 12.60 1.49 9.88
N ARG A 54 11.76 2.32 9.27
CA ARG A 54 11.65 3.73 9.70
C ARG A 54 11.17 3.84 11.14
N ASP A 55 10.15 3.08 11.50
CA ASP A 55 9.62 3.04 12.87
C ASP A 55 10.69 2.57 13.86
N ALA A 56 11.43 1.50 13.53
CA ALA A 56 12.52 0.99 14.35
C ALA A 56 13.69 1.98 14.56
N PHE A 57 13.92 2.91 13.63
CA PHE A 57 14.89 3.98 13.80
C PHE A 57 14.31 5.17 14.58
N SER A 58 13.03 5.49 14.39
CA SER A 58 12.35 6.56 15.12
C SER A 58 12.19 6.26 16.61
N ASP A 59 11.91 5.01 16.99
CA ASP A 59 11.76 4.61 18.40
C ASP A 59 13.10 4.63 19.19
N ARG A 60 14.23 4.70 18.50
CA ARG A 60 15.59 4.70 19.08
C ARG A 60 16.27 6.08 19.13
N ALA A 61 15.63 7.11 18.60
CA ALA A 61 16.17 8.48 18.50
C ALA A 61 15.54 9.40 19.55
#